data_AF-A0A7C5FG32-F1
#
_entry.id   AF-A0A7C5FG32-F1
#
_cell.length_a   1.000
_cell.length_b   1.000
_cell.length_c   1.000
_cell.angle_alpha   90.00
_cell.angle_beta   90.00
_cell.angle_gamma   90.00
#
_symmetry.space_group_name_H-M   'P 1'
#
loop_
_entity.id
_entity.type
_entity.pdbx_description
1 polymer ?
#
loop_
_entity_poly.entity_id
_entity_poly.type
_entity_poly.pdbx_seq_one_letter_code
_entity_poly.pdbx_strand_id
1 'polypeptide(L)'
;MISLDKSLVVQFVIFIVFMFLLNQLAFKPFLRFLEIRHQKIFGKKEEAEKLRKEAESLQKFLEEELRKIREESLKEGLLLREEAKKERESFLFSLREELSKEIRVMRGKMEEDLKGAYLELEVLAENLAKGFSEKILGRPLS
;
A
#
# COMPACT_ATOMS: atom_id res chain seq x y z
N MET A 1 24.78 39.24 89.67
CA MET A 1 23.34 39.51 89.54
C MET A 1 23.05 39.63 88.06
N ILE A 2 22.20 38.76 87.51
CA ILE A 2 21.69 38.92 86.15
C ILE A 2 20.65 40.03 86.25
N SER A 3 21.10 41.27 86.15
CA SER A 3 20.23 42.41 85.96
C SER A 3 19.61 42.26 84.58
N LEU A 4 18.30 42.04 84.53
CA LEU A 4 17.57 42.07 83.26
C LEU A 4 17.50 43.52 82.79
N ASP A 5 18.60 44.01 82.22
CA ASP A 5 18.74 45.38 81.75
C ASP A 5 18.18 45.52 80.34
N LYS A 6 17.76 46.75 80.00
CA LYS A 6 17.25 47.13 78.67
C LYS A 6 18.19 46.72 77.53
N SER A 7 19.48 46.55 77.80
CA SER A 7 20.50 46.04 76.88
C SER A 7 20.20 44.62 76.38
N LEU A 8 19.69 43.72 77.22
CA LEU A 8 19.31 42.36 76.80
C LEU A 8 18.16 42.38 75.80
N VAL A 9 17.17 43.26 76.02
CA VAL A 9 16.04 43.44 75.10
C VAL A 9 16.54 43.98 73.75
N VAL A 10 17.43 44.98 73.76
CA VAL A 10 18.01 45.54 72.55
C VAL A 10 18.84 44.50 71.79
N GLN A 11 19.66 43.71 72.49
CA GLN A 11 20.46 42.63 71.88
C GLN A 11 19.58 41.54 71.27
N PHE A 12 18.46 41.19 71.91
CA PHE A 12 17.50 40.23 71.38
C PHE A 12 16.81 40.74 70.11
N VAL A 13 16.42 42.02 70.07
CA VAL A 13 15.86 42.65 68.86
C VAL A 13 16.87 42.64 67.73
N ILE A 14 18.13 43.02 67.99
CA ILE A 14 19.21 42.98 66.98
C ILE A 14 19.42 41.56 66.47
N PHE A 15 19.43 40.55 67.35
CA PHE A 15 19.57 39.16 66.95
C PHE A 15 18.41 38.69 66.05
N ILE A 16 17.16 39.04 66.37
CA ILE A 16 16.00 38.70 65.54
C ILE A 16 16.11 39.38 64.17
N VAL A 17 16.44 40.67 64.12
CA VAL A 17 16.61 41.41 62.86
C VAL A 17 17.71 40.77 62.02
N PHE A 18 18.86 40.46 62.63
CA PHE A 18 19.98 39.82 61.95
C PHE A 18 19.65 38.41 61.46
N MET A 19 18.90 37.62 62.25
CA MET A 19 18.41 36.30 61.85
C MET A 19 17.49 36.40 60.63
N PHE A 20 16.57 37.36 60.60
CA PHE A 20 15.70 37.60 59.44
C PHE A 20 16.51 38.03 58.21
N LEU A 21 17.50 38.90 58.41
CA LEU A 21 18.36 39.39 57.34
C LEU A 21 19.19 38.26 56.74
N LEU A 22 19.81 37.42 57.57
CA LEU A 22 20.55 36.23 57.14
C LEU A 22 19.65 35.19 56.45
N ASN A 23 18.45 34.95 56.99
CA ASN A 23 17.50 34.03 56.37
C ASN A 23 17.15 34.45 54.94
N GLN A 24 16.88 35.74 54.74
CA GLN A 24 16.49 36.28 53.44
C GLN A 24 17.69 36.43 52.49
N LEU A 25 18.86 36.83 52.99
CA LEU A 25 20.01 37.20 52.17
C LEU A 25 21.01 36.05 51.92
N ALA A 26 21.09 35.06 52.82
CA ALA A 26 22.08 33.98 52.74
C ALA A 26 21.41 32.61 52.60
N PHE A 27 20.55 32.21 53.53
CA PHE A 27 20.02 30.84 53.56
C PHE A 27 19.10 30.54 52.37
N LYS A 28 18.09 31.39 52.12
CA LYS A 28 17.18 31.20 50.98
C LYS A 28 17.90 31.18 49.62
N PRO A 29 18.76 32.15 49.26
CA PRO A 29 19.44 32.11 47.97
C PRO A 29 20.43 30.95 47.86
N PHE A 30 21.09 30.55 48.94
CA PHE A 30 22.00 29.41 48.94
C PHE A 30 21.27 28.08 48.69
N LEU A 31 20.13 27.85 49.35
CA LEU A 31 19.31 26.67 49.12
C LEU A 31 18.73 26.63 47.70
N ARG A 32 18.23 27.76 47.18
CA ARG A 32 17.75 27.86 45.79
C ARG A 32 18.85 27.53 44.78
N PHE A 33 20.09 27.99 45.03
CA PHE A 33 21.21 27.68 44.15
C PHE A 33 21.55 26.19 44.13
N LEU A 34 21.48 25.53 45.28
CA LEU A 34 21.69 24.09 45.39
C LEU A 34 20.61 23.30 44.64
N GLU A 35 19.36 23.71 44.78
CA GLU A 35 18.20 23.11 44.11
C GLU A 35 18.29 23.28 42.58
N ILE A 36 18.67 24.48 42.09
CA ILE A 36 18.90 24.73 40.67
C ILE A 36 20.01 23.84 40.12
N ARG A 37 21.12 23.66 40.85
CA ARG A 37 22.19 22.76 40.42
C ARG A 37 21.73 21.31 40.39
N HIS A 38 20.98 20.88 41.39
CA HIS A 38 20.42 19.54 41.45
C HIS A 38 19.46 19.30 40.28
N GLN A 39 18.47 20.17 40.07
CA GLN A 39 17.54 20.09 38.95
C GLN A 39 18.24 20.12 37.59
N LYS A 40 19.26 20.97 37.39
CA LYS A 40 19.98 21.03 36.12
C LYS A 40 20.76 19.75 35.80
N ILE A 41 21.31 19.07 36.80
CA ILE A 41 22.12 17.85 36.59
C ILE A 41 21.20 16.63 36.46
N PHE A 42 20.29 16.44 37.41
CA PHE A 42 19.40 15.28 37.43
C PHE A 42 18.29 15.40 36.38
N GLY A 43 17.73 16.59 36.18
CA GLY A 43 16.71 16.85 35.17
C GLY A 43 17.22 16.62 33.75
N LYS A 44 18.44 17.06 33.42
CA LYS A 44 19.05 16.78 32.11
C LYS A 44 19.30 15.29 31.86
N LYS A 45 19.67 14.54 32.90
CA LYS A 45 19.85 13.10 32.81
C LYS A 45 18.51 12.40 32.56
N GLU A 46 17.47 12.77 33.30
CA GLU A 46 16.13 12.21 33.14
C GLU A 46 15.53 12.56 31.77
N GLU A 47 15.73 13.79 31.30
CA GLU A 47 15.31 14.23 29.96
C GLU A 47 16.04 13.45 28.85
N ALA A 48 17.36 13.24 28.99
CA ALA A 48 18.11 12.42 28.05
C ALA A 48 17.66 10.95 28.05
N GLU A 49 17.34 10.37 29.21
CA GLU A 49 16.79 9.02 29.31
C GLU A 49 15.39 8.92 28.69
N LYS A 50 14.54 9.94 28.87
CA LYS A 50 13.22 10.02 28.21
C LYS A 50 13.35 10.08 26.70
N LEU A 51 14.17 11.01 26.18
CA LEU A 51 14.42 11.14 24.74
C LEU A 51 14.99 9.85 24.14
N ARG A 52 15.87 9.17 24.87
CA ARG A 52 16.42 7.87 24.44
C ARG A 52 15.33 6.79 24.36
N LYS A 53 14.47 6.69 25.38
CA LYS A 53 13.35 5.72 25.36
C LYS A 53 12.35 6.03 24.25
N GLU A 54 12.05 7.30 24.02
CA GLU A 54 11.19 7.74 22.91
C GLU A 54 11.80 7.36 21.56
N ALA A 55 13.09 7.63 21.34
CA ALA A 55 13.79 7.23 20.13
C ALA A 55 13.79 5.72 19.91
N GLU A 56 14.07 4.93 20.95
CA GLU A 56 14.02 3.47 20.90
C GLU A 56 12.60 2.95 20.59
N SER A 57 11.56 3.58 21.15
CA SER A 57 10.17 3.23 20.87
C SER A 57 9.75 3.57 19.44
N LEU A 58 10.17 4.74 18.94
CA LEU A 58 9.90 5.18 17.57
C LEU A 58 10.61 4.29 16.56
N GLN A 59 11.84 3.89 16.84
CA GLN A 59 12.58 2.96 15.99
C GLN A 59 11.87 1.61 15.90
N LYS A 60 11.43 1.05 17.03
CA LYS A 60 10.66 -0.22 17.05
C LYS A 60 9.36 -0.09 16.28
N PHE A 61 8.62 1.00 16.47
CA PHE A 61 7.38 1.26 15.75
C PHE A 61 7.62 1.31 14.23
N LEU A 62 8.66 2.05 13.79
CA LEU A 62 9.04 2.13 12.38
C LEU A 62 9.44 0.76 11.81
N GLU A 63 10.24 -0.01 12.53
CA GLU A 63 10.65 -1.35 12.09
C GLU A 63 9.46 -2.30 11.94
N GLU A 64 8.52 -2.27 12.89
CA GLU A 64 7.28 -3.07 12.83
C GLU A 64 6.39 -2.65 11.66
N GLU A 65 6.21 -1.35 11.45
CA GLU A 65 5.37 -0.81 10.38
C GLU A 65 5.96 -1.13 9.00
N LEU A 66 7.28 -0.98 8.84
CA LEU A 66 7.97 -1.38 7.60
C LEU A 66 7.84 -2.88 7.35
N ARG A 67 7.89 -3.72 8.40
CA ARG A 67 7.68 -5.16 8.27
C ARG A 67 6.25 -5.46 7.79
N LYS A 68 5.23 -4.85 8.40
CA LYS A 68 3.83 -5.01 8.00
C LYS A 68 3.60 -4.61 6.56
N ILE A 69 4.06 -3.42 6.17
CA ILE A 69 3.91 -2.92 4.79
C ILE A 69 4.56 -3.88 3.80
N ARG A 70 5.75 -4.42 4.10
CA ARG A 70 6.40 -5.42 3.23
C ARG A 70 5.61 -6.71 3.12
N GLU A 71 5.09 -7.22 4.23
CA GLU A 71 4.28 -8.44 4.22
C GLU A 71 2.97 -8.25 3.45
N GLU A 72 2.30 -7.12 3.63
CA GLU A 72 1.06 -6.76 2.93
C GLU A 72 1.29 -6.60 1.44
N SER A 73 2.31 -5.84 1.03
CA SER A 73 2.63 -5.64 -0.39
C SER A 73 3.07 -6.93 -1.09
N LEU A 74 3.76 -7.85 -0.39
CA LEU A 74 4.04 -9.18 -0.92
C LEU A 74 2.77 -10.01 -1.10
N LYS A 75 1.86 -10.00 -0.13
CA LYS A 75 0.58 -10.72 -0.23
C LYS A 75 -0.28 -10.16 -1.36
N GLU A 76 -0.43 -8.84 -1.43
CA GLU A 76 -1.20 -8.17 -2.47
C GLU A 76 -0.61 -8.43 -3.87
N GLY A 77 0.72 -8.36 -4.00
CA GLY A 77 1.41 -8.69 -5.25
C GLY A 77 1.22 -10.15 -5.69
N LEU A 78 1.14 -11.09 -4.74
CA LEU A 78 0.84 -12.50 -5.04
C LEU A 78 -0.62 -12.68 -5.47
N LEU A 79 -1.57 -12.05 -4.78
CA LEU A 79 -2.99 -12.09 -5.13
C LEU A 79 -3.24 -11.52 -6.53
N LEU A 80 -2.70 -10.33 -6.82
CA LEU A 80 -2.77 -9.71 -8.15
C LEU A 80 -2.23 -10.61 -9.25
N ARG A 81 -1.09 -11.29 -9.00
CA ARG A 81 -0.52 -12.23 -9.97
C ARG A 81 -1.39 -13.46 -10.19
N GLU A 82 -2.00 -13.99 -9.12
CA GLU A 82 -2.87 -15.14 -9.21
C GLU A 82 -4.19 -14.80 -9.93
N GLU A 83 -4.77 -13.65 -9.64
CA GLU A 83 -5.96 -13.12 -10.33
C GLU A 83 -5.67 -12.87 -11.81
N ALA A 84 -4.57 -12.19 -12.13
CA ALA A 84 -4.17 -11.96 -13.52
C ALA A 84 -3.91 -13.29 -14.28
N LYS A 85 -3.38 -14.31 -13.59
CA LYS A 85 -3.21 -15.64 -14.18
C LYS A 85 -4.56 -16.31 -14.47
N LYS A 86 -5.49 -16.27 -13.51
CA LYS A 86 -6.85 -16.83 -13.68
C LYS A 86 -7.62 -16.12 -14.79
N GLU A 87 -7.57 -14.80 -14.84
CA GLU A 87 -8.20 -14.00 -15.89
C GLU A 87 -7.60 -14.29 -17.26
N ARG A 88 -6.27 -14.41 -17.34
CA ARG A 88 -5.60 -14.80 -18.59
C ARG A 88 -6.02 -16.19 -19.04
N GLU A 89 -6.11 -17.16 -18.13
CA GLU A 89 -6.53 -18.53 -18.45
C GLU A 89 -7.99 -18.56 -18.92
N SER A 90 -8.90 -17.84 -18.26
CA SER A 90 -10.31 -17.76 -18.67
C SER A 90 -10.47 -17.07 -20.02
N PHE A 91 -9.75 -15.97 -20.26
CA PHE A 91 -9.74 -15.26 -21.54
C PHE A 91 -9.19 -16.13 -22.68
N LEU A 92 -8.10 -16.86 -22.44
CA LEU A 92 -7.57 -17.80 -23.44
C LEU A 92 -8.53 -18.96 -23.71
N PHE A 93 -9.24 -19.43 -22.69
CA PHE A 93 -10.25 -20.48 -22.85
C PHE A 93 -11.43 -19.99 -23.70
N SER A 94 -12.01 -18.82 -23.39
CA SER A 94 -13.11 -18.25 -24.16
C SER A 94 -12.72 -17.98 -25.61
N LEU A 95 -11.53 -17.41 -25.83
CA LEU A 95 -11.00 -17.15 -27.17
C LEU A 95 -10.84 -18.45 -27.98
N ARG A 96 -10.35 -19.53 -27.36
CA ARG A 96 -10.25 -20.84 -28.03
C ARG A 96 -11.62 -21.40 -28.39
N GLU A 97 -12.61 -21.23 -27.52
CA GLU A 97 -13.97 -21.69 -27.77
C GLU A 97 -14.60 -20.92 -28.93
N GLU A 98 -14.45 -19.60 -28.96
CA GLU A 98 -14.91 -18.72 -30.05
C GLU A 98 -14.25 -19.09 -31.38
N LEU A 99 -12.92 -19.20 -31.42
CA LEU A 99 -12.18 -19.62 -32.62
C LEU A 99 -12.64 -21.01 -33.09
N SER A 100 -12.87 -21.94 -32.18
CA SER A 100 -13.35 -23.29 -32.54
C SER A 100 -14.77 -23.26 -33.11
N LYS A 101 -15.64 -22.38 -32.60
CA LYS A 101 -16.98 -22.15 -33.16
C LYS A 101 -16.89 -21.52 -34.55
N GLU A 102 -16.05 -20.50 -34.72
CA GLU A 102 -15.86 -19.83 -36.00
C GLU A 102 -15.32 -20.77 -37.08
N ILE A 103 -14.31 -21.59 -36.75
CA ILE A 103 -13.79 -22.62 -37.66
C ILE A 103 -14.89 -23.62 -38.07
N ARG A 104 -15.73 -24.05 -37.13
CA ARG A 104 -16.86 -24.96 -37.44
C ARG A 104 -17.86 -24.31 -38.38
N VAL A 105 -18.22 -23.05 -38.14
CA VAL A 105 -19.14 -22.28 -39.00
C VAL A 105 -18.55 -22.11 -40.40
N MET A 106 -17.28 -21.74 -40.50
CA MET A 106 -16.59 -21.57 -41.78
C MET A 106 -16.50 -22.88 -42.57
N ARG A 107 -16.21 -24.01 -41.91
CA ARG A 107 -16.23 -25.33 -42.56
C ARG A 107 -17.62 -25.71 -43.07
N GLY A 108 -18.66 -25.46 -42.28
CA GLY A 108 -20.04 -25.72 -42.70
C GLY A 108 -20.42 -24.91 -43.94
N LYS A 109 -20.09 -23.60 -43.96
CA LYS A 109 -20.30 -22.75 -45.15
C LYS A 109 -19.53 -23.24 -46.37
N MET A 110 -18.25 -23.61 -46.21
CA MET A 110 -17.46 -24.17 -47.30
C MET A 110 -18.06 -25.45 -47.89
N GLU A 111 -18.59 -26.35 -47.06
CA GLU A 111 -19.27 -27.56 -47.55
C GLU A 111 -20.56 -27.22 -48.30
N GLU A 112 -21.31 -26.21 -47.85
CA GLU A 112 -22.52 -25.74 -48.52
C GLU A 112 -22.21 -25.07 -49.87
N ASP A 113 -21.19 -24.21 -49.91
CA ASP A 113 -20.69 -23.57 -51.12
C ASP A 113 -20.20 -24.60 -52.15
N LEU A 114 -19.48 -25.63 -51.71
CA LEU A 114 -19.03 -26.73 -52.57
C LEU A 114 -20.22 -27.47 -53.20
N LYS A 115 -21.25 -27.80 -52.41
CA LYS A 115 -22.46 -28.46 -52.94
C LYS A 115 -23.18 -27.59 -53.96
N GLY A 116 -23.30 -26.29 -53.69
CA GLY A 116 -23.87 -25.32 -54.63
C GLY A 116 -23.10 -25.28 -55.94
N ALA A 117 -21.76 -25.19 -55.87
CA ALA A 117 -20.90 -25.18 -57.05
C ALA A 117 -21.00 -26.48 -57.88
N TYR A 118 -21.12 -27.65 -57.23
CA TYR A 118 -21.32 -28.92 -57.94
C TYR A 118 -22.66 -28.95 -58.70
N LEU A 119 -23.75 -28.48 -58.09
CA LEU A 119 -25.06 -28.38 -58.73
C LEU A 119 -25.03 -27.43 -59.93
N GLU A 120 -24.38 -26.28 -59.80
CA GLU A 120 -24.19 -25.34 -60.91
C GLU A 120 -23.36 -25.95 -62.04
N LEU A 121 -22.31 -26.72 -61.72
CA LEU A 121 -21.50 -27.42 -62.70
C LEU A 121 -22.31 -28.47 -63.47
N GLU A 122 -23.19 -29.21 -62.78
CA GLU A 122 -24.02 -30.25 -63.39
C GLU A 122 -25.02 -29.63 -64.39
N VAL A 123 -25.66 -28.53 -64.01
CA VAL A 123 -26.54 -27.75 -64.91
C VAL A 123 -25.76 -27.19 -66.11
N LEU A 124 -24.55 -26.66 -65.88
CA LEU A 124 -23.68 -26.18 -66.97
C LEU A 124 -23.27 -27.32 -67.90
N ALA A 125 -22.94 -28.50 -67.36
CA ALA A 125 -22.55 -29.67 -68.13
C ALA A 125 -23.71 -30.21 -68.99
N GLU A 126 -24.94 -30.27 -68.46
CA GLU A 126 -26.12 -30.65 -69.24
C GLU A 126 -26.40 -29.66 -70.38
N ASN A 127 -26.29 -28.36 -70.11
CA ASN A 127 -26.46 -27.32 -71.13
C ASN A 127 -25.37 -27.37 -72.21
N LEU A 128 -24.13 -27.63 -71.83
CA LEU A 128 -23.01 -27.85 -72.76
C LEU A 128 -23.24 -29.11 -73.60
N ALA A 129 -23.66 -30.21 -72.99
CA ALA A 129 -23.95 -31.47 -73.69
C ALA A 129 -25.09 -31.32 -74.70
N LYS A 130 -26.17 -30.59 -74.35
CA LYS A 130 -27.23 -30.22 -75.29
C LYS A 130 -26.68 -29.37 -76.43
N GLY A 131 -25.91 -28.32 -76.13
CA GLY A 131 -25.31 -27.45 -77.14
C GLY A 131 -24.35 -28.18 -78.10
N PHE A 132 -23.55 -29.12 -77.59
CA PHE A 132 -22.70 -29.99 -78.43
C PHE A 132 -23.55 -30.94 -79.29
N SER A 133 -24.60 -31.52 -78.74
CA SER A 133 -25.49 -32.43 -79.45
C SER A 133 -26.22 -31.72 -80.60
N GLU A 134 -26.73 -30.50 -80.36
CA GLU A 134 -27.36 -29.68 -81.40
C GLU A 134 -26.38 -29.28 -82.52
N LYS A 135 -25.13 -28.96 -82.14
CA LYS A 135 -24.10 -28.52 -83.10
C LYS A 135 -23.56 -29.67 -83.95
N ILE A 136 -23.51 -30.89 -83.40
CA ILE A 136 -23.10 -32.11 -84.12
C ILE A 136 -24.24 -32.67 -84.97
N LEU A 137 -25.50 -32.63 -84.50
CA LEU A 137 -26.67 -33.14 -85.23
C LEU A 137 -27.23 -32.14 -86.26
N GLY A 138 -26.81 -30.88 -86.23
CA GLY A 138 -27.19 -29.85 -87.20
C GLY A 138 -28.68 -29.48 -87.18
N ARG A 139 -29.40 -29.83 -86.10
CA ARG A 139 -30.83 -29.58 -85.89
C ARG A 139 -31.09 -29.42 -84.39
N PRO A 140 -32.01 -28.53 -83.96
CA PRO A 140 -32.32 -28.35 -82.55
C PRO A 140 -33.01 -29.59 -81.99
N LEU A 141 -32.63 -29.99 -80.76
CA LEU A 141 -33.28 -31.06 -80.02
C LEU A 141 -34.36 -30.42 -79.15
N SER A 142 -35.62 -30.73 -79.47
CA SER A 142 -36.80 -30.33 -78.68
C SER A 142 -36.79 -30.92 -77.27
#